data_AF-A0A3A4KFL8-F1
#
_entry.id   AF-A0A3A4KFL8-F1
#
_cell.length_a   1.000
_cell.length_b   1.000
_cell.length_c   1.000
_cell.angle_alpha   90.00
_cell.angle_beta   90.00
_cell.angle_gamma   90.00
#
_symmetry.space_group_name_H-M   'P 1'
#
loop_
_entity.id
_entity.type
_entity.pdbx_description
1 polymer ?
#
loop_
_entity_poly.entity_id
_entity_poly.type
_entity_poly.pdbx_seq_one_letter_code
_entity_poly.pdbx_strand_id
1 'polypeptide(L)'
;MAGNLTASTDDIDAFANSIRTQHDSLSQAIQQLRTLEHNTSASWNGEAAKAFTSFMEIYFSQAARMNDQLQETADKIAKASGKTTDHDQHSAKAVSAVIHNMTLPN
;
A
#
# COMPACT_ATOMS: atom_id res chain seq x y z
N MET A 1 17.02 14.99 -8.50
CA MET A 1 16.00 15.99 -8.12
C MET A 1 14.79 15.20 -7.64
N ALA A 2 14.55 15.17 -6.33
CA ALA A 2 13.35 14.54 -5.78
C ALA A 2 12.17 15.33 -6.34
N GLY A 3 11.31 14.65 -7.12
CA GLY A 3 10.10 15.25 -7.65
C GLY A 3 9.29 15.79 -6.48
N ASN A 4 9.01 17.08 -6.50
CA ASN A 4 8.22 17.77 -5.50
C ASN A 4 6.87 17.06 -5.40
N LEU A 5 6.68 16.21 -4.38
CA LEU A 5 5.39 15.60 -4.07
C LEU A 5 4.47 16.77 -3.69
N THR A 6 3.69 17.24 -4.64
CA THR A 6 2.71 18.32 -4.47
C THR A 6 1.46 17.89 -3.69
N ALA A 7 1.39 16.63 -3.25
CA ALA A 7 0.35 16.13 -2.36
C ALA A 7 0.71 16.46 -0.91
N SER A 8 -0.26 16.95 -0.12
CA SER A 8 -0.01 17.20 1.29
C SER A 8 0.31 15.87 2.01
N THR A 9 1.11 15.92 3.07
CA THR A 9 1.39 14.74 3.92
C THR A 9 0.10 14.04 4.34
N ASP A 10 -0.96 14.80 4.61
CA ASP A 10 -2.29 14.28 4.96
C ASP A 10 -2.93 13.50 3.80
N ASP A 11 -2.83 13.99 2.56
CA ASP A 11 -3.35 13.29 1.36
C ASP A 11 -2.59 11.97 1.11
N ILE A 12 -1.27 11.98 1.35
CA ILE A 12 -0.41 10.81 1.17
C ILE A 12 -0.74 9.74 2.22
N ASP A 13 -0.95 10.14 3.47
CA ASP A 13 -1.32 9.23 4.56
C ASP A 13 -2.76 8.69 4.38
N ALA A 14 -3.70 9.54 3.94
CA ALA A 14 -5.05 9.11 3.58
C ALA A 14 -5.04 8.09 2.44
N PHE A 15 -4.24 8.32 1.40
CA PHE A 15 -4.08 7.38 0.29
C PHE A 15 -3.45 6.05 0.74
N ALA A 16 -2.41 6.09 1.58
CA ALA A 16 -1.81 4.88 2.14
C ALA A 16 -2.81 4.07 2.97
N ASN A 17 -3.66 4.73 3.76
CA ASN A 17 -4.73 4.07 4.53
C ASN A 17 -5.83 3.50 3.62
N SER A 18 -6.18 4.18 2.53
CA SER A 18 -7.10 3.65 1.52
C SER A 18 -6.55 2.38 0.88
N ILE A 19 -5.25 2.34 0.57
CA ILE A 19 -4.61 1.13 0.01
C ILE A 19 -4.65 -0.02 1.02
N ARG A 20 -4.35 0.23 2.30
CA ARG A 20 -4.44 -0.80 3.36
C ARG A 20 -5.87 -1.35 3.51
N THR A 21 -6.86 -0.46 3.48
CA THR A 21 -8.27 -0.86 3.53
C THR A 21 -8.64 -1.73 2.33
N GLN A 22 -8.18 -1.35 1.14
CA GLN A 22 -8.41 -2.13 -0.09
C GLN A 22 -7.70 -3.48 -0.06
N HIS A 23 -6.50 -3.54 0.52
CA HIS A 23 -5.75 -4.76 0.75
C HIS A 23 -6.54 -5.76 1.62
N ASP A 24 -7.08 -5.28 2.73
CA ASP A 24 -7.85 -6.11 3.66
C ASP A 24 -9.15 -6.60 3.02
N SER A 25 -9.83 -5.72 2.27
CA SER A 25 -11.03 -6.07 1.50
C SER A 25 -10.73 -7.15 0.45
N LEU A 26 -9.62 -7.02 -0.29
CA LEU A 26 -9.23 -8.00 -1.31
C LEU A 26 -8.87 -9.35 -0.66
N SER A 27 -8.16 -9.32 0.47
CA SER A 27 -7.80 -10.52 1.24
C SER A 27 -9.06 -11.27 1.70
N GLN A 28 -10.05 -10.56 2.22
CA GLN A 28 -11.34 -11.14 2.63
C GLN A 28 -12.09 -11.72 1.43
N ALA A 29 -12.15 -11.01 0.30
CA ALA A 29 -12.82 -11.49 -0.90
C ALA A 29 -12.16 -12.77 -1.46
N ILE A 30 -10.82 -12.84 -1.46
CA ILE A 30 -10.06 -14.03 -1.84
C ILE A 30 -10.42 -15.22 -0.94
N GLN A 31 -10.48 -15.02 0.38
CA GLN A 31 -10.85 -16.07 1.32
C GLN A 31 -12.28 -16.57 1.10
N GLN A 32 -13.24 -15.65 0.92
CA GLN A 32 -14.64 -16.01 0.64
C GLN A 32 -14.77 -16.82 -0.64
N LEU A 33 -14.10 -16.39 -1.72
CA LEU A 33 -14.14 -17.10 -3.00
C LEU A 33 -13.49 -18.49 -2.89
N ARG A 34 -12.45 -18.64 -2.07
CA ARG A 34 -11.79 -19.93 -1.82
C ARG A 34 -12.69 -20.89 -1.04
N THR A 35 -13.43 -20.40 -0.05
CA THR A 35 -14.45 -21.20 0.65
C THR A 35 -15.57 -21.61 -0.31
N LEU A 36 -16.02 -20.71 -1.19
CA LEU A 36 -17.06 -21.02 -2.17
C LEU A 36 -16.58 -22.05 -3.20
N GLU A 37 -15.34 -21.92 -3.69
CA GLU A 37 -14.68 -22.89 -4.57
C GLU A 37 -14.69 -24.26 -3.91
N HIS A 38 -14.18 -24.37 -2.69
CA HIS A 38 -14.13 -25.63 -1.94
C HIS A 38 -15.51 -26.27 -1.77
N ASN A 39 -16.52 -25.49 -1.40
CA ASN A 39 -17.88 -26.00 -1.21
C ASN A 39 -18.51 -26.48 -2.53
N THR A 40 -18.20 -25.81 -3.64
CA THR A 40 -18.74 -26.15 -4.96
C THR A 40 -18.02 -27.36 -5.56
N SER A 41 -16.69 -27.41 -5.43
CA SER A 41 -15.87 -28.50 -5.94
C SER A 41 -15.96 -29.76 -5.07
N ALA A 42 -16.34 -29.67 -3.79
CA ALA A 42 -16.48 -30.82 -2.88
C ALA A 42 -17.43 -31.91 -3.41
N SER A 43 -18.51 -31.53 -4.10
CA SER A 43 -19.45 -32.48 -4.72
C SER A 43 -19.12 -32.80 -6.17
N TRP A 44 -18.20 -32.08 -6.79
CA TRP A 44 -17.91 -32.17 -8.21
C TRP A 44 -16.68 -33.05 -8.46
N ASN A 45 -16.91 -34.25 -9.01
CA ASN A 45 -15.83 -35.18 -9.35
C ASN A 45 -15.56 -35.21 -10.85
N GLY A 46 -14.30 -35.42 -11.23
CA GLY A 46 -13.88 -35.64 -12.62
C GLY A 46 -12.79 -34.67 -13.10
N GLU A 47 -12.39 -34.83 -14.36
CA GLU A 47 -11.30 -34.05 -14.97
C GLU A 47 -11.59 -32.54 -15.02
N ALA A 48 -12.86 -32.16 -15.23
CA ALA A 48 -13.29 -30.76 -15.24
C ALA A 48 -13.13 -30.08 -13.87
N ALA A 49 -13.44 -30.79 -12.78
CA ALA A 49 -13.26 -30.28 -11.43
C ALA A 49 -11.78 -30.04 -11.10
N LYS A 50 -10.89 -30.97 -11.49
CA LYS A 50 -9.44 -30.79 -11.34
C LYS A 50 -8.91 -29.59 -12.12
N ALA A 51 -9.34 -29.41 -13.37
CA ALA A 51 -8.94 -28.28 -14.19
C ALA A 51 -9.40 -26.94 -13.57
N PHE A 52 -10.62 -26.89 -13.06
CA PHE A 52 -11.15 -25.73 -12.36
C PHE A 52 -10.38 -25.41 -11.07
N THR A 53 -10.16 -26.39 -10.20
CA THR A 53 -9.40 -26.19 -8.95
C THR A 53 -7.97 -25.73 -9.26
N SER A 54 -7.30 -26.31 -10.25
CA SER A 54 -5.95 -25.89 -10.66
C SER A 54 -5.92 -24.44 -11.17
N PHE A 55 -6.90 -24.05 -11.99
CA PHE A 55 -7.06 -22.65 -12.41
C PHE A 55 -7.27 -21.71 -11.22
N MET A 56 -8.13 -22.11 -10.27
CA MET A 56 -8.43 -21.32 -9.07
C MET A 56 -7.21 -21.16 -8.15
N GLU A 57 -6.38 -22.19 -7.99
CA GLU A 57 -5.10 -22.09 -7.26
C GLU A 57 -4.16 -21.05 -7.89
N ILE A 58 -4.03 -21.07 -9.21
CA ILE A 58 -3.22 -20.10 -9.96
C ILE A 58 -3.79 -18.69 -9.81
N TYR A 59 -5.11 -18.54 -9.87
CA TYR A 59 -5.81 -17.28 -9.65
C TYR A 59 -5.54 -16.73 -8.25
N PHE A 60 -5.72 -17.55 -7.20
CA PHE A 60 -5.48 -17.13 -5.82
C PHE A 60 -4.01 -16.79 -5.55
N SER A 61 -3.07 -17.53 -6.15
CA SER A 61 -1.64 -17.22 -6.06
C SER A 61 -1.30 -15.85 -6.66
N GLN A 62 -1.92 -15.50 -7.79
CA GLN A 62 -1.71 -14.19 -8.42
C GLN A 62 -2.39 -13.07 -7.64
N ALA A 63 -3.62 -13.31 -7.16
CA ALA A 63 -4.37 -12.34 -6.37
C ALA A 63 -3.64 -12.02 -5.05
N ALA A 64 -3.08 -13.02 -4.35
CA ALA A 64 -2.27 -12.82 -3.16
C ALA A 64 -1.01 -11.99 -3.46
N ARG A 65 -0.27 -12.32 -4.52
CA ARG A 65 0.91 -11.55 -4.95
C ARG A 65 0.59 -10.10 -5.26
N MET A 66 -0.53 -9.85 -5.96
CA MET A 66 -0.99 -8.49 -6.24
C MET A 66 -1.32 -7.74 -4.95
N ASN A 67 -1.94 -8.42 -3.97
CA ASN A 67 -2.26 -7.84 -2.68
C ASN A 67 -1.00 -7.45 -1.90
N ASP A 68 0.00 -8.33 -1.87
CA ASP A 68 1.29 -8.06 -1.23
C ASP A 68 1.97 -6.83 -1.85
N GLN A 69 1.89 -6.68 -3.18
CA GLN A 69 2.42 -5.52 -3.89
C GLN A 69 1.67 -4.22 -3.55
N LEU A 70 0.36 -4.28 -3.33
CA LEU A 70 -0.42 -3.14 -2.85
C LEU A 70 0.06 -2.70 -1.46
N GLN A 71 0.29 -3.64 -0.55
CA GLN A 71 0.83 -3.33 0.78
C GLN A 71 2.24 -2.74 0.69
N GLU A 72 3.13 -3.32 -0.11
CA GLU A 72 4.49 -2.79 -0.32
C GLU A 72 4.45 -1.36 -0.89
N THR A 73 3.50 -1.08 -1.78
CA THR A 73 3.27 0.25 -2.35
C THR A 73 2.82 1.23 -1.28
N ALA A 74 1.86 0.86 -0.42
CA ALA A 74 1.41 1.69 0.69
C ALA A 74 2.57 2.03 1.65
N ASP A 75 3.44 1.06 1.95
CA ASP A 75 4.58 1.28 2.82
C ASP A 75 5.65 2.18 2.20
N LYS A 76 5.88 2.06 0.89
CA LYS A 76 6.77 2.96 0.15
C LYS A 76 6.23 4.40 0.13
N ILE A 77 4.92 4.56 -0.06
CA ILE A 77 4.24 5.85 -0.04
C ILE A 77 4.35 6.50 1.34
N ALA A 78 4.04 5.77 2.41
CA ALA A 78 4.17 6.25 3.78
C ALA A 78 5.62 6.65 4.13
N LYS A 79 6.62 5.85 3.70
CA LYS A 79 8.04 6.18 3.88
C LYS A 79 8.46 7.43 3.11
N ALA A 80 7.91 7.65 1.91
CA ALA A 80 8.17 8.86 1.14
C ALA A 80 7.58 10.09 1.84
N SER A 81 6.38 9.97 2.41
CA SER A 81 5.71 11.01 3.22
C SER A 81 6.60 11.47 4.39
N GLY A 82 7.04 10.52 5.23
CA GLY A 82 7.86 10.83 6.41
C GLY A 82 9.21 11.48 6.05
N LYS A 83 9.86 11.03 4.97
CA LYS A 83 11.12 11.65 4.50
C LYS A 83 10.91 13.09 4.00
N THR A 84 9.78 13.40 3.39
CA THR A 84 9.44 14.76 2.95
C THR A 84 9.21 15.65 4.16
N THR A 85 8.44 15.19 5.15
CA THR A 85 8.20 15.94 6.40
C THR A 85 9.49 16.22 7.18
N ASP A 86 10.38 15.23 7.29
CA ASP A 86 11.69 15.41 7.95
C ASP A 86 12.57 16.44 7.23
N HIS A 87 12.56 16.42 5.88
CA HIS A 87 13.30 17.39 5.07
C HIS A 87 12.74 18.80 5.27
N ASP A 88 11.42 18.97 5.24
CA ASP A 88 10.77 20.27 5.41
C ASP A 88 11.01 20.84 6.81
N GLN A 89 10.95 20.02 7.86
CA GLN A 89 11.29 20.46 9.22
C GLN A 89 12.76 20.84 9.37
N HIS A 90 13.68 20.10 8.73
CA HIS A 90 15.10 20.40 8.77
C HIS A 90 15.41 21.70 8.02
N SER A 91 14.80 21.91 6.86
CA SER A 91 14.91 23.15 6.08
C SER A 91 14.32 24.34 6.84
N ALA A 92 13.16 24.20 7.47
CA ALA A 92 12.57 25.26 8.28
C ALA A 92 13.46 25.64 9.48
N LYS A 93 14.04 24.65 10.17
CA LYS A 93 15.01 24.88 11.26
C LYS A 93 16.28 25.55 10.75
N ALA A 94 16.82 25.14 9.62
CA ALA A 94 18.01 25.73 9.02
C ALA A 94 17.76 27.18 8.58
N VAL A 95 16.63 27.47 7.93
CA VAL A 95 16.23 28.83 7.55
C VAL A 95 16.01 29.69 8.79
N SER A 96 15.31 29.19 9.81
CA SER A 96 15.12 29.89 11.08
C SER A 96 16.46 30.20 11.77
N ALA A 97 17.42 29.27 11.74
CA ALA A 97 18.74 29.47 12.32
C ALA A 97 19.56 30.53 11.56
N VAL A 98 19.46 30.56 10.22
CA VAL A 98 20.11 31.59 9.39
C VAL A 98 19.48 32.97 9.65
N ILE A 99 18.15 33.08 9.69
CA ILE A 99 17.45 34.33 9.99
C ILE A 99 17.83 34.83 11.39
N HIS A 100 17.93 33.94 12.38
CA HIS A 100 18.33 34.31 13.74
C HIS A 100 19.78 34.80 13.83
N ASN A 101 20.70 34.24 13.02
CA ASN A 101 22.07 34.75 12.94
C ASN A 101 22.15 36.12 12.26
N MET A 102 21.28 36.38 11.27
CA MET A 102 21.23 37.65 10.56
C MET A 102 20.51 38.76 11.35
N THR A 103 19.90 38.44 12.51
CA THR A 103 19.13 39.39 13.35
C THR A 103 19.76 39.66 14.72
N LEU A 104 20.97 39.18 15.02
CA LEU A 104 21.69 39.55 16.25
C LEU A 104 22.43 40.89 16.09
N PRO A 105 22.10 41.91 16.92
CA PRO A 105 22.55 43.30 16.72
C PRO A 105 23.88 43.62 17.41
N ASN A 106 24.74 44.33 16.68
CA ASN A 106 25.30 45.64 17.04
C ASN A 106 25.86 46.32 15.78
#